data_AF-A0A920J3N7-F1
#
_entry.id   AF-A0A920J3N7-F1
#
_cell.length_a   1.000
_cell.length_b   1.000
_cell.length_c   1.000
_cell.angle_alpha   90.00
_cell.angle_beta   90.00
_cell.angle_gamma   90.00
#
_symmetry.space_group_name_H-M   'P 1'
#
loop_
_entity.id
_entity.type
_entity.pdbx_description
1 polymer ?
#
loop_
_entity_poly.entity_id
_entity_poly.type
_entity_poly.pdbx_seq_one_letter_code
_entity_poly.pdbx_strand_id
1 'polypeptide(L)'
;MSADNGLGNWIPMWIEDLRKNTRAGVEVPENLVSLDSILHEMRLIKSDKEIEIMRKAGSITCEAHNHAMSSVKPGMFEYQLEAEYLYTFAKNGARFPAYNSIVGGGNNSCILHYNENNSELNDGDLVLVDAGCEYDYYASDVTRTFPVGKKFTEEQKLIYEVVLEAHKKSMEEIKPGNPWNKTHDKSVEVITDGLNDLGLLQGIRTILNSICIE
;
A
#
# COMPACT_ATOMS: atom_id res chain seq x y z
N MET A 1 4.80 13.66 1.92
CA MET A 1 5.96 14.57 1.99
C MET A 1 5.46 15.96 2.36
N SER A 2 5.41 16.27 3.65
CA SER A 2 5.26 17.65 4.09
C SER A 2 6.51 18.41 3.68
N ALA A 3 6.35 19.53 2.98
CA ALA A 3 7.42 20.48 2.79
C ALA A 3 7.93 20.89 4.19
N ASP A 4 9.13 20.42 4.55
CA ASP A 4 9.83 20.92 5.71
C ASP A 4 10.24 22.35 5.40
N ASN A 5 9.42 23.30 5.86
CA ASN A 5 9.68 24.72 5.76
C ASN A 5 10.90 25.17 6.59
N GLY A 6 11.58 24.25 7.29
CA GLY A 6 12.84 24.51 7.98
C GLY A 6 13.97 24.76 7.00
N LEU A 7 14.52 23.72 6.38
CA LEU A 7 15.75 23.83 5.57
C LEU A 7 15.66 24.86 4.43
N GLY A 8 14.51 24.99 3.76
CA GLY A 8 14.31 25.99 2.71
C GLY A 8 14.49 27.44 3.17
N ASN A 9 14.23 27.72 4.45
CA ASN A 9 14.43 29.05 5.04
C ASN A 9 15.85 29.25 5.58
N TRP A 10 16.53 28.18 6.01
CA TRP A 10 17.83 28.27 6.68
C TRP A 10 19.00 28.28 5.69
N ILE A 11 18.89 27.55 4.58
CA ILE A 11 19.95 27.48 3.56
C ILE A 11 20.30 28.87 3.00
N PRO A 12 19.34 29.72 2.60
CA PRO A 12 19.65 31.07 2.14
C PRO A 12 20.32 31.94 3.22
N MET A 13 19.90 31.81 4.48
CA MET A 13 20.50 32.54 5.60
C MET A 13 21.96 32.14 5.83
N TRP A 14 22.25 30.83 5.83
CA TRP A 14 23.61 30.33 5.99
C TRP A 14 24.52 30.77 4.83
N ILE A 15 24.03 30.74 3.59
CA ILE A 15 24.78 31.23 2.43
C ILE A 15 25.11 32.72 2.59
N GLU A 16 24.15 33.52 3.04
CA GLU A 16 24.37 34.95 3.25
C GLU A 16 25.38 35.22 4.36
N ASP A 17 25.36 34.44 5.44
CA ASP A 17 26.36 34.53 6.50
C ASP A 17 27.76 34.10 6.06
N LEU A 18 27.88 33.10 5.18
CA LEU A 18 29.16 32.73 4.55
C LEU A 18 29.67 33.87 3.65
N ARG A 19 28.79 34.51 2.87
CA ARG A 19 29.15 35.64 1.99
C ARG A 19 29.76 36.82 2.75
N LYS A 20 29.24 37.14 3.94
CA LYS A 20 29.79 38.20 4.80
C LYS A 20 31.24 37.94 5.23
N ASN A 21 31.66 36.68 5.26
CA ASN A 21 32.98 36.26 5.73
C ASN A 21 33.98 35.91 4.61
N THR A 22 33.63 36.17 3.34
CA THR A 22 34.51 35.93 2.18
C THR A 22 35.88 36.62 2.30
N ARG A 23 35.92 37.84 2.87
CA ARG A 23 37.19 38.57 3.12
C ARG A 23 38.11 37.90 4.13
N ALA A 24 37.57 37.02 4.98
CA ALA A 24 38.34 36.21 5.93
C ALA A 24 38.79 34.86 5.32
N GLY A 25 38.59 34.66 4.01
CA GLY A 25 38.98 33.44 3.29
C GLY A 25 37.93 32.33 3.34
N VAL A 26 36.69 32.62 3.76
CA VAL A 26 35.59 31.64 3.76
C VAL A 26 35.10 31.40 2.34
N GLU A 27 35.08 30.14 1.91
CA GLU A 27 34.49 29.71 0.64
C GLU A 27 32.97 29.60 0.76
N VAL A 28 32.27 30.11 -0.24
CA VAL A 28 30.81 30.07 -0.34
C VAL A 28 30.42 29.04 -1.39
N PRO A 29 29.50 28.11 -1.11
CA PRO A 29 28.99 27.20 -2.12
C PRO A 29 28.38 27.95 -3.31
N GLU A 30 28.84 27.63 -4.52
CA GLU A 30 28.34 28.26 -5.75
C GLU A 30 27.07 27.59 -6.28
N ASN A 31 26.88 26.30 -5.98
CA ASN A 31 25.78 25.50 -6.48
C ASN A 31 25.07 24.77 -5.33
N LEU A 32 23.74 24.78 -5.38
CA LEU A 32 22.89 23.93 -4.55
C LEU A 32 22.24 22.89 -5.44
N VAL A 33 22.43 21.61 -5.11
CA VAL A 33 21.94 20.48 -5.90
C VAL A 33 21.07 19.61 -5.00
N SER A 34 19.86 19.27 -5.45
CA SER A 34 19.05 18.27 -4.77
C SER A 34 19.65 16.88 -5.03
N LEU A 35 19.80 16.11 -3.96
CA LEU A 35 20.25 14.72 -4.04
C LEU A 35 19.09 13.73 -4.26
N ASP A 36 17.84 14.21 -4.30
CA ASP A 36 16.65 13.35 -4.27
C ASP A 36 16.66 12.35 -5.43
N SER A 37 16.91 12.80 -6.66
CA SER A 37 16.93 11.93 -7.85
C SER A 37 18.01 10.83 -7.73
N ILE A 38 19.20 11.20 -7.26
CA ILE A 38 20.33 10.27 -7.08
C ILE A 38 19.98 9.24 -6.00
N LEU A 39 19.48 9.71 -4.85
CA LEU A 39 19.14 8.84 -3.72
C LEU A 39 17.93 7.96 -4.03
N HIS A 40 16.95 8.44 -4.77
CA HIS A 40 15.78 7.66 -5.18
C HIS A 40 16.17 6.53 -6.13
N GLU A 41 17.05 6.80 -7.09
CA GLU A 41 17.57 5.77 -8.00
C GLU A 41 18.37 4.71 -7.23
N MET A 42 19.22 5.13 -6.28
CA MET A 42 19.94 4.19 -5.41
C MET A 42 18.99 3.34 -4.56
N ARG A 43 17.92 3.92 -4.01
CA ARG A 43 16.91 3.21 -3.21
C ARG A 43 15.99 2.33 -4.05
N LEU A 44 15.92 2.53 -5.36
CA LEU A 44 15.05 1.75 -6.24
C LEU A 44 15.50 0.29 -6.29
N ILE A 45 16.81 0.05 -6.41
CA ILE A 45 17.43 -1.28 -6.51
C ILE A 45 17.95 -1.72 -5.14
N LYS A 46 17.27 -2.72 -4.55
CA LYS A 46 17.57 -3.20 -3.20
C LYS A 46 18.74 -4.18 -3.23
N SER A 47 19.64 -4.06 -2.28
CA SER A 47 20.65 -5.07 -1.98
C SER A 47 20.05 -6.31 -1.31
N ASP A 48 20.78 -7.42 -1.29
CA ASP A 48 20.32 -8.68 -0.67
C ASP A 48 19.90 -8.50 0.79
N LYS A 49 20.64 -7.68 1.55
CA LYS A 49 20.33 -7.37 2.96
C LYS A 49 19.02 -6.62 3.11
N GLU A 50 18.74 -5.66 2.23
CA GLU A 50 17.48 -4.92 2.26
C GLU A 50 16.31 -5.84 1.91
N ILE A 51 16.50 -6.74 0.94
CA ILE A 51 15.49 -7.75 0.58
C ILE A 51 15.22 -8.69 1.77
N GLU A 52 16.24 -9.09 2.54
CA GLU A 52 16.06 -9.87 3.77
C GLU A 52 15.18 -9.15 4.80
N ILE A 53 15.41 -7.86 5.01
CA ILE A 53 14.59 -7.04 5.91
C ILE A 53 13.15 -6.94 5.38
N MET A 54 12.95 -6.67 4.09
CA MET A 54 11.63 -6.63 3.47
C MET A 54 10.89 -7.98 3.58
N ARG A 55 11.58 -9.11 3.43
CA ARG A 55 11.02 -10.45 3.65
C ARG A 55 10.58 -10.65 5.10
N LYS A 56 11.35 -10.14 6.07
CA LYS A 56 10.96 -10.19 7.49
C LYS A 56 9.72 -9.34 7.75
N ALA A 57 9.66 -8.10 7.24
CA ALA A 57 8.48 -7.24 7.33
C ALA A 57 7.24 -7.94 6.75
N GLY A 58 7.35 -8.48 5.53
CA GLY A 58 6.26 -9.23 4.88
C GLY A 58 5.82 -10.46 5.67
N SER A 59 6.75 -11.18 6.31
CA SER A 59 6.42 -12.35 7.14
C SER A 59 5.63 -11.96 8.40
N ILE A 60 6.03 -10.87 9.07
CA ILE A 60 5.31 -10.32 10.23
C ILE A 60 3.89 -9.89 9.81
N THR A 61 3.77 -9.21 8.68
CA THR A 61 2.47 -8.78 8.16
C THR A 61 1.57 -9.94 7.76
N CYS A 62 2.11 -11.00 7.14
CA CYS A 62 1.36 -12.23 6.89
C CYS A 62 0.87 -12.89 8.19
N GLU A 63 1.69 -12.93 9.25
CA GLU A 63 1.29 -13.43 10.56
C GLU A 63 0.11 -12.62 11.13
N ALA A 64 0.17 -11.29 11.04
CA ALA A 64 -0.89 -10.41 11.49
C ALA A 64 -2.21 -10.60 10.73
N HIS A 65 -2.15 -10.69 9.39
CA HIS A 65 -3.33 -11.00 8.57
C HIS A 65 -3.94 -12.36 8.92
N ASN A 66 -3.12 -13.39 9.11
CA ASN A 66 -3.61 -14.71 9.50
C ASN A 66 -4.24 -14.71 10.90
N HIS A 67 -3.62 -14.01 11.84
CA HIS A 67 -4.15 -13.85 13.20
C HIS A 67 -5.49 -13.12 13.20
N ALA A 68 -5.59 -11.99 12.49
CA ALA A 68 -6.82 -11.22 12.35
C ALA A 68 -7.96 -12.03 11.67
N MET A 69 -7.66 -12.76 10.59
CA MET A 69 -8.63 -13.67 9.95
C MET A 69 -9.12 -14.77 10.91
N SER A 70 -8.31 -15.16 11.89
CA SER A 70 -8.69 -16.17 12.89
C SER A 70 -9.48 -15.61 14.08
N SER A 71 -9.38 -14.30 14.34
CA SER A 71 -10.00 -13.64 15.49
C SER A 71 -11.30 -12.90 15.15
N VAL A 72 -11.48 -12.48 13.88
CA VAL A 72 -12.65 -11.74 13.42
C VAL A 72 -13.96 -12.49 13.70
N LYS A 73 -14.97 -11.75 14.14
CA LYS A 73 -16.33 -12.25 14.36
C LYS A 73 -17.34 -11.11 14.27
N PRO A 74 -18.60 -11.41 13.94
CA PRO A 74 -19.68 -10.41 13.99
C PRO A 74 -19.76 -9.73 15.36
N GLY A 75 -20.02 -8.42 15.36
CA GLY A 75 -20.11 -7.57 16.55
C GLY A 75 -18.77 -7.03 17.07
N MET A 76 -17.66 -7.37 16.42
CA MET A 76 -16.42 -6.62 16.62
C MET A 76 -16.52 -5.24 15.96
N PHE A 77 -15.81 -4.25 16.49
CA PHE A 77 -15.57 -3.00 15.78
C PHE A 77 -14.31 -3.11 14.92
N GLU A 78 -14.27 -2.35 13.83
CA GLU A 78 -13.11 -2.25 12.93
C GLU A 78 -11.79 -1.95 13.70
N TYR A 79 -11.78 -0.99 14.62
CA TYR A 79 -10.60 -0.69 15.46
C TYR A 79 -10.17 -1.85 16.37
N GLN A 80 -11.07 -2.76 16.74
CA GLN A 80 -10.70 -3.93 17.54
C GLN A 80 -9.94 -4.92 16.67
N LEU A 81 -10.32 -5.06 15.40
CA LEU A 81 -9.57 -5.85 14.43
C LEU A 81 -8.22 -5.18 14.11
N GLU A 82 -8.19 -3.85 13.94
CA GLU A 82 -6.93 -3.08 13.81
C GLU A 82 -5.96 -3.36 14.97
N ALA A 83 -6.46 -3.42 16.21
CA ALA A 83 -5.64 -3.71 17.38
C ALA A 83 -4.95 -5.08 17.31
N GLU A 84 -5.57 -6.10 16.68
CA GLU A 84 -4.97 -7.41 16.47
C GLU A 84 -3.75 -7.35 15.54
N TYR A 85 -3.78 -6.47 14.52
CA TYR A 85 -2.64 -6.20 13.65
C TYR A 85 -1.51 -5.52 14.41
N LEU A 86 -1.83 -4.40 15.10
CA LEU A 86 -0.84 -3.63 15.86
C LEU A 86 -0.16 -4.46 16.95
N TYR A 87 -0.94 -5.30 17.64
CA TYR A 87 -0.40 -6.26 18.61
C TYR A 87 0.57 -7.24 17.96
N THR A 88 0.20 -7.85 16.83
CA THR A 88 1.03 -8.85 16.16
C THR A 88 2.31 -8.24 15.59
N PHE A 89 2.24 -7.03 15.05
CA PHE A 89 3.40 -6.27 14.60
C PHE A 89 4.37 -6.01 15.77
N ALA A 90 3.87 -5.40 16.86
CA ALA A 90 4.69 -5.01 18.00
C ALA A 90 5.31 -6.22 18.69
N LYS A 91 4.57 -7.32 18.84
CA LYS A 91 5.05 -8.59 19.41
C LYS A 91 6.23 -9.16 18.62
N ASN A 92 6.28 -8.92 17.31
CA ASN A 92 7.33 -9.40 16.41
C ASN A 92 8.47 -8.38 16.18
N GLY A 93 8.49 -7.27 16.93
CA GLY A 93 9.54 -6.25 16.86
C GLY A 93 9.28 -5.12 15.86
N ALA A 94 8.21 -5.20 15.07
CA ALA A 94 7.76 -4.11 14.19
C ALA A 94 6.83 -3.18 14.99
N ARG A 95 7.42 -2.21 15.70
CA ARG A 95 6.68 -1.40 16.69
C ARG A 95 5.60 -0.50 16.09
N PHE A 96 5.70 -0.16 14.82
CA PHE A 96 4.82 0.79 14.16
C PHE A 96 4.31 0.21 12.83
N PRO A 97 3.07 0.54 12.43
CA PRO A 97 2.62 0.27 11.08
C PRO A 97 3.35 1.19 10.09
N ALA A 98 3.49 0.76 8.83
CA ALA A 98 4.11 1.58 7.78
C ALA A 98 3.20 2.73 7.30
N TYR A 99 1.89 2.60 7.51
CA TYR A 99 0.85 3.55 7.17
C TYR A 99 -0.36 3.33 8.08
N ASN A 100 -1.32 4.27 8.09
CA ASN A 100 -2.55 4.09 8.85
C ASN A 100 -3.32 2.89 8.29
N SER A 101 -3.62 1.90 9.12
CA SER A 101 -4.31 0.70 8.68
C SER A 101 -5.74 1.03 8.25
N ILE A 102 -6.19 0.38 7.18
CA ILE A 102 -7.56 0.45 6.68
C ILE A 102 -8.26 -0.81 7.15
N VAL A 103 -9.35 -0.67 7.91
CA VAL A 103 -10.22 -1.80 8.26
C VAL A 103 -11.65 -1.41 7.89
N GLY A 104 -12.06 -1.72 6.66
CA GLY A 104 -13.36 -1.33 6.12
C GLY A 104 -14.33 -2.52 6.04
N GLY A 105 -15.32 -2.56 6.93
CA GLY A 105 -16.43 -3.52 6.88
C GLY A 105 -17.57 -3.06 5.96
N GLY A 106 -18.18 -4.00 5.23
CA GLY A 106 -19.34 -3.72 4.38
C GLY A 106 -19.05 -2.60 3.38
N ASN A 107 -19.91 -1.58 3.32
CA ASN A 107 -19.74 -0.46 2.39
C ASN A 107 -18.48 0.41 2.65
N ASN A 108 -17.88 0.34 3.84
CA ASN A 108 -16.64 1.06 4.13
C ASN A 108 -15.48 0.53 3.26
N SER A 109 -15.54 -0.73 2.83
CA SER A 109 -14.52 -1.30 1.91
C SER A 109 -14.52 -0.62 0.52
N CYS A 110 -15.53 0.17 0.20
CA CYS A 110 -15.62 0.94 -1.05
C CYS A 110 -14.93 2.31 -0.97
N ILE A 111 -14.41 2.70 0.19
CA ILE A 111 -13.68 3.96 0.40
C ILE A 111 -12.18 3.65 0.41
N LEU A 112 -11.45 4.09 -0.62
CA LEU A 112 -10.06 3.67 -0.86
C LEU A 112 -9.08 3.97 0.28
N HIS A 113 -9.23 5.11 0.95
CA HIS A 113 -8.39 5.50 2.09
C HIS A 113 -9.23 5.67 3.36
N TYR A 114 -10.13 4.71 3.63
CA TYR A 114 -10.91 4.65 4.87
C TYR A 114 -9.99 4.47 6.07
N ASN A 115 -10.05 5.37 7.05
CA ASN A 115 -9.20 5.29 8.24
C ASN A 115 -9.93 5.61 9.53
N GLU A 116 -11.24 5.82 9.47
CA GLU A 116 -12.07 6.05 10.63
C GLU A 116 -12.14 4.81 11.53
N ASN A 117 -12.12 3.60 10.92
CA ASN A 117 -12.06 2.29 11.57
C ASN A 117 -12.98 2.18 12.80
N ASN A 118 -14.19 2.74 12.73
CA ASN A 118 -15.05 2.92 13.92
C ASN A 118 -16.46 2.33 13.76
N SER A 119 -16.70 1.55 12.71
CA SER A 119 -17.96 0.86 12.48
C SER A 119 -17.96 -0.55 13.07
N GLU A 120 -19.15 -1.07 13.35
CA GLU A 120 -19.35 -2.46 13.75
C GLU A 120 -19.27 -3.37 12.51
N LEU A 121 -18.56 -4.50 12.66
CA LEU A 121 -18.43 -5.56 11.67
C LEU A 121 -19.65 -6.49 11.77
N ASN A 122 -20.51 -6.46 10.75
CA ASN A 122 -21.78 -7.22 10.77
C ASN A 122 -21.61 -8.63 10.23
N ASP A 123 -22.49 -9.54 10.66
CA ASP A 123 -22.57 -10.87 10.06
C ASP A 123 -23.03 -10.79 8.60
N GLY A 124 -22.41 -11.59 7.73
CA GLY A 124 -22.65 -11.58 6.30
C GLY A 124 -21.87 -10.53 5.50
N ASP A 125 -21.25 -9.53 6.14
CA ASP A 125 -20.40 -8.56 5.44
C ASP A 125 -19.00 -9.14 5.11
N LEU A 126 -18.36 -8.55 4.09
CA LEU A 126 -16.91 -8.64 3.93
C LEU A 126 -16.24 -7.56 4.78
N VAL A 127 -14.99 -7.82 5.18
CA VAL A 127 -14.07 -6.80 5.66
C VAL A 127 -12.85 -6.77 4.73
N LEU A 128 -12.49 -5.58 4.25
CA LEU A 128 -11.24 -5.32 3.57
C LEU A 128 -10.27 -4.74 4.58
N VAL A 129 -9.11 -5.37 4.72
CA VAL A 129 -8.03 -4.87 5.57
C VAL A 129 -6.81 -4.58 4.74
N ASP A 130 -6.38 -3.32 4.75
CA ASP A 130 -5.08 -2.89 4.23
C ASP A 130 -4.17 -2.54 5.41
N ALA A 131 -3.17 -3.38 5.64
CA ALA A 131 -2.28 -3.20 6.78
C ALA A 131 -0.90 -3.81 6.51
N GLY A 132 0.11 -3.04 6.90
CA GLY A 132 1.51 -3.36 6.71
C GLY A 132 2.36 -2.81 7.84
N CYS A 133 3.35 -3.58 8.28
CA CYS A 133 4.25 -3.17 9.34
C CYS A 133 5.47 -2.42 8.78
N GLU A 134 6.03 -1.52 9.59
CA GLU A 134 7.38 -1.01 9.40
C GLU A 134 8.35 -1.82 10.27
N TYR A 135 9.35 -2.41 9.63
CA TYR A 135 10.41 -3.16 10.31
C TYR A 135 11.77 -2.70 9.81
N ASP A 136 12.63 -2.25 10.73
CA ASP A 136 13.94 -1.64 10.44
C ASP A 136 13.89 -0.61 9.29
N TYR A 137 12.85 0.25 9.31
CA TYR A 137 12.56 1.29 8.31
C TYR A 137 12.11 0.81 6.92
N TYR A 138 11.86 -0.49 6.75
CA TYR A 138 11.24 -1.03 5.53
C TYR A 138 9.76 -1.32 5.76
N ALA A 139 8.94 -0.85 4.82
CA ALA A 139 7.52 -1.13 4.80
C ALA A 139 7.22 -2.50 4.20
N SER A 140 6.23 -3.17 4.79
CA SER A 140 5.39 -4.14 4.10
C SER A 140 4.04 -3.48 3.81
N ASP A 141 3.33 -3.97 2.82
CA ASP A 141 2.06 -3.42 2.34
C ASP A 141 1.23 -4.58 1.78
N VAL A 142 0.13 -4.90 2.46
CA VAL A 142 -0.67 -6.09 2.16
C VAL A 142 -2.14 -5.80 2.45
N THR A 143 -2.96 -6.00 1.42
CA THR A 143 -4.42 -6.00 1.52
C THR A 143 -4.98 -7.44 1.50
N ARG A 144 -5.98 -7.72 2.34
CA ARG A 144 -6.81 -8.94 2.27
C ARG A 144 -8.27 -8.58 2.48
N THR A 145 -9.15 -9.28 1.77
CA THR A 145 -10.60 -9.18 1.94
C THR A 145 -11.16 -10.54 2.30
N PHE A 146 -11.92 -10.63 3.38
CA PHE A 146 -12.48 -11.88 3.89
C PHE A 146 -13.84 -11.64 4.55
N PRO A 147 -14.72 -12.65 4.64
CA PRO A 147 -15.98 -12.50 5.34
C PRO A 147 -15.75 -12.26 6.83
N VAL A 148 -16.56 -11.39 7.44
CA VAL A 148 -16.63 -11.22 8.91
C VAL A 148 -17.18 -12.49 9.54
N GLY A 149 -18.15 -13.13 8.86
CA GLY A 149 -18.60 -14.49 9.13
C GLY A 149 -17.65 -15.57 8.58
N LYS A 150 -18.03 -16.85 8.64
CA LYS A 150 -17.14 -17.96 8.24
C LYS A 150 -17.10 -18.27 6.74
N LYS A 151 -18.00 -17.70 5.94
CA LYS A 151 -18.18 -18.09 4.53
C LYS A 151 -18.54 -16.89 3.67
N PHE A 152 -17.99 -16.87 2.46
CA PHE A 152 -18.44 -15.98 1.39
C PHE A 152 -19.87 -16.36 0.99
N THR A 153 -20.69 -15.36 0.63
CA THR A 153 -21.88 -15.59 -0.19
C THR A 153 -21.47 -15.88 -1.63
N GLU A 154 -22.42 -16.35 -2.45
CA GLU A 154 -22.14 -16.59 -3.87
C GLU A 154 -21.75 -15.28 -4.59
N GLU A 155 -22.44 -14.18 -4.31
CA GLU A 155 -22.15 -12.86 -4.92
C GLU A 155 -20.78 -12.33 -4.51
N GLN A 156 -20.43 -12.45 -3.22
CA GLN A 156 -19.11 -12.04 -2.72
C GLN A 156 -18.01 -12.86 -3.37
N LYS A 157 -18.23 -14.16 -3.53
CA LYS A 157 -17.28 -15.07 -4.17
C LYS A 157 -17.06 -14.73 -5.64
N LEU A 158 -18.12 -14.41 -6.39
CA LEU A 158 -18.01 -14.02 -7.81
C LEU A 158 -17.07 -12.82 -7.99
N ILE A 159 -17.25 -11.76 -7.20
CA ILE A 159 -16.37 -10.58 -7.27
C ILE A 159 -14.96 -10.90 -6.78
N TYR A 160 -14.83 -11.65 -5.69
CA TYR A 160 -13.54 -12.06 -5.14
C TYR A 160 -12.71 -12.85 -6.16
N GLU A 161 -13.34 -13.77 -6.90
CA GLU A 161 -12.67 -14.60 -7.91
C GLU A 161 -12.16 -13.77 -9.09
N VAL A 162 -12.91 -12.75 -9.54
CA VAL A 162 -12.44 -11.81 -10.58
C VAL A 162 -11.19 -11.06 -10.11
N VAL A 163 -11.20 -10.50 -8.90
CA VAL A 163 -10.05 -9.77 -8.35
C VAL A 163 -8.86 -10.70 -8.11
N LEU A 164 -9.09 -11.91 -7.62
CA LEU A 164 -8.05 -12.91 -7.40
C LEU A 164 -7.38 -13.32 -8.73
N GLU A 165 -8.16 -13.52 -9.79
CA GLU A 165 -7.62 -13.86 -11.10
C GLU A 165 -6.82 -12.68 -11.69
N ALA A 166 -7.33 -11.45 -11.59
CA ALA A 166 -6.61 -10.26 -11.99
C ALA A 166 -5.26 -10.14 -11.25
N HIS A 167 -5.24 -10.35 -9.93
CA HIS A 167 -4.01 -10.36 -9.15
C HIS A 167 -3.01 -11.41 -9.64
N LYS A 168 -3.44 -12.67 -9.83
CA LYS A 168 -2.56 -13.75 -10.32
C LYS A 168 -1.99 -13.43 -11.69
N LYS A 169 -2.83 -12.96 -12.62
CA LYS A 169 -2.41 -12.64 -13.99
C LYS A 169 -1.49 -11.43 -14.05
N SER A 170 -1.73 -10.40 -13.26
CA SER A 170 -0.80 -9.27 -13.14
C SER A 170 0.55 -9.68 -12.55
N MET A 171 0.58 -10.61 -11.59
CA MET A 171 1.84 -11.12 -11.03
C MET A 171 2.71 -11.85 -12.08
N GLU A 172 2.10 -12.54 -13.06
CA GLU A 172 2.82 -13.20 -14.17
C GLU A 172 3.58 -12.18 -15.07
N GLU A 173 3.19 -10.91 -15.04
CA GLU A 173 3.83 -9.82 -15.81
C GLU A 173 5.02 -9.18 -15.07
N ILE A 174 5.27 -9.51 -13.81
CA ILE A 174 6.37 -8.94 -13.02
C ILE A 174 7.67 -9.68 -13.33
N LYS A 175 8.43 -9.19 -14.31
CA LYS A 175 9.73 -9.76 -14.71
C LYS A 175 10.63 -8.74 -15.41
N PRO A 176 11.96 -8.94 -15.40
CA PRO A 176 12.88 -8.09 -16.16
C PRO A 176 12.49 -8.00 -17.64
N GLY A 177 12.58 -6.80 -18.20
CA GLY A 177 12.23 -6.50 -19.60
C GLY A 177 10.79 -6.07 -19.84
N ASN A 178 9.86 -6.32 -18.90
CA ASN A 178 8.51 -5.78 -18.97
C ASN A 178 8.48 -4.32 -18.47
N PRO A 179 7.66 -3.44 -19.07
CA PRO A 179 7.46 -2.09 -18.56
C PRO A 179 6.63 -2.13 -17.25
N TRP A 180 6.86 -1.15 -16.37
CA TRP A 180 6.28 -1.14 -15.03
C TRP A 180 4.73 -1.12 -15.03
N ASN A 181 4.11 -0.47 -16.02
CA ASN A 181 2.66 -0.34 -16.13
C ASN A 181 1.98 -1.61 -16.68
N LYS A 182 2.74 -2.60 -17.14
CA LYS A 182 2.18 -3.83 -17.74
C LYS A 182 1.26 -4.59 -16.78
N THR A 183 1.57 -4.54 -15.48
CA THR A 183 0.79 -5.15 -14.40
C THR A 183 -0.60 -4.50 -14.26
N HIS A 184 -0.65 -3.16 -14.37
CA HIS A 184 -1.88 -2.38 -14.36
C HIS A 184 -2.74 -2.71 -15.59
N ASP A 185 -2.16 -2.62 -16.79
CA ASP A 185 -2.88 -2.91 -18.04
C ASP A 185 -3.49 -4.32 -18.02
N LYS A 186 -2.73 -5.31 -17.51
CA LYS A 186 -3.21 -6.69 -17.35
C LYS A 186 -4.35 -6.80 -16.34
N SER A 187 -4.28 -6.06 -15.23
CA SER A 187 -5.35 -6.06 -14.22
C SER A 187 -6.64 -5.51 -14.79
N VAL A 188 -6.56 -4.42 -15.56
CA VAL A 188 -7.71 -3.77 -16.20
C VAL A 188 -8.36 -4.72 -17.20
N GLU A 189 -7.58 -5.38 -18.05
CA GLU A 189 -8.08 -6.39 -19.01
C GLU A 189 -8.89 -7.49 -18.29
N VAL A 190 -8.31 -8.11 -17.26
CA VAL A 190 -8.94 -9.25 -16.57
C VAL A 190 -10.18 -8.83 -15.78
N ILE A 191 -10.14 -7.67 -15.11
CA ILE A 191 -11.31 -7.14 -14.38
C ILE A 191 -12.43 -6.81 -15.36
N THR A 192 -12.11 -6.19 -16.50
CA THR A 192 -13.11 -5.81 -17.50
C THR A 192 -13.81 -7.04 -18.07
N ASP A 193 -13.03 -8.08 -18.41
CA ASP A 193 -13.57 -9.36 -18.88
C ASP A 193 -14.46 -10.00 -17.81
N GLY A 194 -13.98 -10.08 -16.57
CA GLY A 194 -14.74 -10.67 -15.46
C GLY A 194 -16.05 -9.93 -15.17
N LEU A 195 -16.06 -8.60 -15.17
CA LEU A 195 -17.27 -7.81 -14.95
C LEU A 195 -18.26 -7.92 -16.12
N ASN A 196 -17.77 -8.05 -17.36
CA ASN A 196 -18.62 -8.29 -18.53
C ASN A 196 -19.24 -9.69 -18.49
N ASP A 197 -18.48 -10.72 -18.09
CA ASP A 197 -18.98 -12.10 -17.95
C ASP A 197 -20.05 -12.20 -16.84
N LEU A 198 -19.92 -11.40 -15.78
CA LEU A 198 -20.93 -11.27 -14.73
C LEU A 198 -22.14 -10.40 -15.12
N GLY A 199 -22.12 -9.76 -16.29
CA GLY A 199 -23.18 -8.85 -16.76
C GLY A 199 -23.24 -7.51 -16.03
N LEU A 200 -22.19 -7.16 -15.28
CA LEU A 200 -22.06 -5.89 -14.56
C LEU A 200 -21.52 -4.76 -15.44
N LEU A 201 -20.79 -5.12 -16.50
CA LEU A 201 -20.45 -4.25 -17.62
C LEU A 201 -21.13 -4.76 -18.91
N GLN A 202 -21.40 -3.87 -19.84
CA GLN A 202 -21.96 -4.19 -21.15
C GLN A 202 -21.20 -3.46 -22.25
N GLY A 203 -20.65 -4.18 -23.22
CA GLY A 203 -19.99 -3.57 -24.38
C GLY A 203 -19.14 -4.54 -25.18
N ILE A 204 -18.57 -4.03 -26.28
CA ILE A 204 -17.59 -4.78 -27.08
C ILE A 204 -16.25 -4.71 -26.34
N ARG A 205 -15.67 -5.89 -26.06
CA ARG A 205 -14.43 -6.06 -25.28
C ARG A 205 -13.30 -5.09 -25.65
N THR A 206 -13.04 -4.89 -26.94
CA THR A 206 -11.98 -3.97 -27.41
C THR A 206 -12.25 -2.51 -27.06
N ILE A 207 -13.52 -2.10 -27.00
CA ILE A 207 -13.93 -0.74 -26.64
C ILE A 207 -13.89 -0.57 -25.11
N LEU A 208 -14.32 -1.58 -24.36
CA LEU A 208 -14.28 -1.53 -22.90
C LEU A 208 -12.84 -1.44 -22.37
N ASN A 209 -11.93 -2.27 -22.90
CA ASN A 209 -10.52 -2.23 -22.50
C ASN A 209 -9.84 -0.89 -22.82
N SER A 210 -10.22 -0.18 -23.90
CA SER A 210 -9.65 1.14 -24.18
C SER A 210 -10.15 2.23 -23.23
N ILE A 211 -11.37 2.11 -22.70
CA ILE A 211 -11.94 3.09 -21.78
C ILE A 211 -11.38 2.92 -20.36
N CYS A 212 -11.10 1.69 -19.94
CA CYS A 212 -10.65 1.41 -18.58
C CYS A 212 -9.13 1.63 -18.36
N ILE A 213 -8.35 1.85 -19.42
CA ILE A 213 -6.89 2.09 -19.37
C ILE A 213 -6.56 3.59 -19.45
N GLU A 214 -7.50 4.44 -19.89
CA GLU A 214 -7.37 5.92 -19.89
C GLU A 214 -7.80 6.54 -18.55
#